data_AF-A0A9E3GZQ7-F1
#
_entry.id   AF-A0A9E3GZQ7-F1
#
_cell.length_a   1.000
_cell.length_b   1.000
_cell.length_c   1.000
_cell.angle_alpha   90.00
_cell.angle_beta   90.00
_cell.angle_gamma   90.00
#
_symmetry.space_group_name_H-M   'P 1'
#
loop_
_entity.id
_entity.type
_entity.pdbx_description
1 polymer ?
#
loop_
_entity_poly.entity_id
_entity_poly.type
_entity_poly.pdbx_seq_one_letter_code
_entity_poly.pdbx_strand_id
1 'polypeptide(L)'
;MTETLTQWIWRTGLRGAAVAGLLLMGPMLPGRAAENATPHRGPLSSGQYQPTPHEVWCGDHQLGRLSMRQRHEGGNLARLRAADAELAPGFAAGTARTGLDLLAAYQEELEKRRPDVALAASYLAVASAVPITAARYRQVNALLCVSTTRTIAHAIATAAEAQRQQMAR
;
A
#
# COMPACT_ATOMS: atom_id res chain seq x y z
N MET A 1 -6.69 -50.67 7.48
CA MET A 1 -6.46 -51.38 8.76
C MET A 1 -5.15 -52.14 8.64
N THR A 2 -4.34 -52.07 9.70
CA THR A 2 -3.04 -52.73 9.98
C THR A 2 -1.76 -51.94 9.68
N GLU A 3 -1.24 -51.37 10.77
CA GLU A 3 0.11 -50.86 11.02
C GLU A 3 1.10 -52.01 11.30
N THR A 4 2.40 -51.78 11.06
CA THR A 4 3.57 -52.32 11.80
C THR A 4 4.85 -51.67 11.21
N LEU A 5 5.43 -50.65 11.85
CA LEU A 5 6.57 -50.70 12.80
C LEU A 5 7.68 -51.68 12.39
N THR A 6 8.90 -51.18 12.11
CA THR A 6 10.15 -51.53 12.84
C THR A 6 11.36 -50.71 12.33
N GLN A 7 11.85 -49.88 13.25
CA GLN A 7 13.19 -49.29 13.43
C GLN A 7 14.38 -49.93 12.69
N TRP A 8 15.27 -49.09 12.16
CA TRP A 8 16.73 -49.27 12.25
C TRP A 8 17.42 -47.91 12.49
N ILE A 9 17.75 -47.65 13.75
CA ILE A 9 18.77 -46.68 14.17
C ILE A 9 19.90 -47.51 14.78
N TRP A 10 21.14 -47.19 14.42
CA TRP A 10 22.37 -47.14 15.24
C TRP A 10 23.62 -47.72 14.56
N ARG A 11 24.73 -46.99 14.80
CA ARG A 11 26.17 -47.30 14.63
C ARG A 11 26.78 -46.78 13.32
N THR A 12 27.84 -45.97 13.32
CA THR A 12 28.87 -45.68 14.34
C THR A 12 29.75 -44.51 13.88
N GLY A 13 30.34 -43.76 14.82
CA GLY A 13 31.66 -43.15 14.59
C GLY A 13 31.84 -41.67 14.94
N LEU A 14 31.88 -41.34 16.24
CA LEU A 14 32.60 -40.16 16.74
C LEU A 14 34.11 -40.44 16.78
N ARG A 15 34.92 -39.60 16.12
CA ARG A 15 36.28 -39.14 16.49
C ARG A 15 36.45 -37.80 15.74
N GLY A 16 36.55 -36.62 16.34
CA GLY A 16 37.47 -36.22 17.39
C GLY A 16 38.74 -35.63 16.75
N ALA A 17 38.72 -34.35 16.35
CA ALA A 17 39.91 -33.53 16.13
C ALA A 17 39.55 -32.04 16.14
N ALA A 18 39.99 -31.35 17.19
CA ALA A 18 40.05 -29.90 17.24
C ALA A 18 41.19 -29.42 16.33
N VAL A 19 40.92 -28.42 15.48
CA VAL A 19 41.96 -27.58 14.87
C VAL A 19 41.54 -26.13 15.04
N ALA A 20 42.37 -25.42 15.78
CA ALA A 20 42.30 -23.98 15.96
C ALA A 20 42.74 -23.24 14.69
N GLY A 21 42.05 -22.13 14.40
CA GLY A 21 42.64 -20.94 13.78
C GLY A 21 42.90 -20.95 12.28
N LEU A 22 42.00 -20.31 11.52
CA LEU A 22 42.38 -19.18 10.66
C LEU A 22 41.15 -18.33 10.32
N LEU A 23 41.17 -17.09 10.77
CA LEU A 23 40.26 -16.02 10.35
C LEU A 23 40.53 -15.70 8.88
N LEU A 24 39.57 -15.99 8.01
CA LEU A 24 39.45 -15.32 6.71
C LEU A 24 38.18 -14.48 6.71
N MET A 25 38.40 -13.20 6.98
CA MET A 25 37.48 -12.09 6.76
C MET A 25 37.10 -12.04 5.28
N GLY A 26 36.00 -12.70 4.91
CA GLY A 26 35.31 -12.41 3.66
C GLY A 26 34.61 -11.05 3.78
N PRO A 27 34.63 -10.20 2.74
CA PRO A 27 33.97 -8.91 2.79
C PRO A 27 32.45 -9.14 2.89
N MET A 28 31.89 -8.77 4.05
CA MET A 28 30.47 -8.59 4.23
C MET A 28 30.02 -7.50 3.25
N LEU A 29 29.38 -7.91 2.16
CA LEU A 29 28.57 -7.00 1.36
C LEU A 29 27.50 -6.42 2.31
N PRO A 30 27.40 -5.10 2.48
CA PRO A 30 26.30 -4.53 3.24
C PRO A 30 25.02 -4.85 2.47
N GLY A 31 24.23 -5.78 3.02
CA GLY A 31 22.85 -5.95 2.63
C GLY A 31 22.18 -4.59 2.71
N ARG A 32 21.63 -4.11 1.59
CA ARG A 32 20.71 -2.98 1.55
C ARG A 32 19.40 -3.38 2.22
N ALA A 33 19.44 -3.59 3.53
CA ALA A 33 18.29 -3.52 4.39
C ALA A 33 18.14 -2.05 4.81
N ALA A 34 17.36 -1.28 4.06
CA ALA A 34 16.53 -0.15 4.52
C ALA A 34 16.20 0.82 3.38
N GLU A 35 15.28 0.42 2.49
CA GLU A 35 14.31 1.34 1.90
C GLU A 35 12.90 0.85 2.28
N ASN A 36 12.71 0.54 3.57
CA ASN A 36 11.49 -0.09 4.09
C ASN A 36 10.78 0.76 5.15
N ALA A 37 10.98 2.07 5.14
CA ALA A 37 10.20 2.97 5.97
C ALA A 37 9.92 4.25 5.20
N THR A 38 8.69 4.39 4.70
CA THR A 38 8.08 5.71 4.57
C THR A 38 8.11 6.31 5.97
N PRO A 39 8.82 7.44 6.22
CA PRO A 39 8.89 7.99 7.56
C PRO A 39 7.50 8.56 7.91
N HIS A 40 6.72 7.79 8.65
CA HIS A 40 5.39 8.20 9.10
C HIS A 40 5.41 9.15 10.30
N ARG A 41 6.54 9.74 10.71
CA ARG A 41 6.59 10.68 11.83
C ARG A 41 7.93 11.41 11.88
N GLY A 42 7.89 12.72 11.67
CA GLY A 42 8.98 13.62 12.04
C GLY A 42 8.89 14.95 11.29
N PRO A 43 8.73 16.09 11.98
CA PRO A 43 8.95 17.39 11.34
C PRO A 43 10.44 17.53 10.99
N LEU A 44 10.73 17.93 9.74
CA LEU A 44 12.07 18.26 9.29
C LEU A 44 12.55 19.57 9.96
N SER A 45 13.84 19.65 10.29
CA SER A 45 14.46 20.77 11.02
C SER A 45 14.27 22.13 10.34
N SER A 46 14.16 23.17 11.17
CA SER A 46 13.75 24.55 10.85
C SER A 46 14.80 25.38 10.10
N GLY A 47 15.17 24.97 8.89
CA GLY A 47 15.92 25.79 7.93
C GLY A 47 15.12 25.95 6.65
N GLN A 48 14.53 27.14 6.44
CA GLN A 48 13.75 27.54 5.25
C GLN A 48 13.01 26.40 4.52
N TYR A 49 12.12 25.74 5.24
CA TYR A 49 11.22 24.77 4.65
C TYR A 49 10.10 25.50 3.90
N GLN A 50 10.14 25.46 2.57
CA GLN A 50 8.97 25.73 1.75
C GLN A 50 8.24 24.40 1.54
N PRO A 51 7.01 24.25 2.06
CA PRO A 51 6.25 23.04 1.84
C PRO A 51 5.95 22.90 0.35
N THR A 52 6.17 21.72 -0.19
CA THR A 52 5.74 21.36 -1.55
C THR A 52 4.22 21.44 -1.66
N PRO A 53 3.65 21.61 -2.88
CA PRO A 53 2.20 21.61 -3.07
C PRO A 53 1.51 20.36 -2.51
N HIS A 54 2.17 19.20 -2.56
CA HIS A 54 1.68 17.95 -1.97
C HIS A 54 1.65 18.00 -0.44
N GLU A 55 2.69 18.56 0.20
CA GLU A 55 2.72 18.71 1.66
C GLU A 55 1.67 19.70 2.17
N VAL A 56 1.40 20.78 1.41
CA VAL A 56 0.27 21.67 1.70
C VAL A 56 -1.06 20.93 1.51
N TRP A 57 -1.21 20.20 0.40
CA TRP A 57 -2.44 19.46 0.07
C TRP A 57 -2.78 18.38 1.11
N CYS A 58 -1.79 17.73 1.69
CA CYS A 58 -1.97 16.68 2.69
C CYS A 58 -1.75 17.14 4.13
N GLY A 59 -1.45 18.42 4.36
CA GLY A 59 -1.01 18.93 5.66
C GLY A 59 -2.03 18.79 6.79
N ASP A 60 -3.34 18.87 6.48
CA ASP A 60 -4.44 18.65 7.42
C ASP A 60 -4.97 17.20 7.43
N HIS A 61 -4.47 16.32 6.56
CA HIS A 61 -4.92 14.92 6.50
C HIS A 61 -4.29 14.10 7.63
N GLN A 62 -5.13 13.46 8.44
CA GLN A 62 -4.70 12.62 9.55
C GLN A 62 -5.17 11.18 9.34
N LEU A 63 -4.20 10.31 9.03
CA LEU A 63 -4.43 8.88 8.77
C LEU A 63 -5.20 8.22 9.92
N GLY A 64 -6.29 7.53 9.60
CA GLY A 64 -7.09 6.73 10.52
C GLY A 64 -7.90 7.53 11.54
N ARG A 65 -8.00 8.87 11.41
CA ARG A 65 -8.73 9.72 12.37
C ARG A 65 -10.12 10.15 11.92
N LEU A 66 -10.45 9.98 10.64
CA LEU A 66 -11.73 10.39 10.09
C LEU A 66 -12.76 9.25 10.23
N SER A 67 -13.93 9.56 10.79
CA SER A 67 -15.12 8.71 10.65
C SER A 67 -15.67 8.75 9.23
N MET A 68 -16.49 7.77 8.84
CA MET A 68 -17.13 7.74 7.51
C MET A 68 -17.89 9.03 7.17
N ARG A 69 -18.55 9.66 8.15
CA ARG A 69 -19.19 10.96 7.94
C ARG A 69 -18.16 12.07 7.65
N GLN A 70 -17.11 12.14 8.47
CA GLN A 70 -16.06 13.16 8.33
C GLN A 70 -15.22 13.00 7.06
N ARG A 71 -15.13 11.79 6.49
CA ARG A 71 -14.47 11.58 5.18
C ARG A 71 -15.15 12.38 4.06
N HIS A 72 -16.44 12.68 4.20
CA HIS A 72 -17.23 13.43 3.21
C HIS A 72 -17.36 14.92 3.54
N GLU A 73 -16.53 15.46 4.42
CA GLU A 73 -16.59 16.85 4.87
C GLU A 73 -15.25 17.57 4.62
N GLY A 74 -15.31 18.90 4.58
CA GLY A 74 -14.14 19.79 4.58
C GLY A 74 -13.08 19.46 3.52
N GLY A 75 -11.81 19.51 3.92
CA GLY A 75 -10.66 19.24 3.04
C GLY A 75 -10.64 17.81 2.49
N ASN A 76 -11.16 16.81 3.22
CA ASN A 76 -11.20 15.45 2.70
C ASN A 76 -12.20 15.28 1.55
N LEU A 77 -13.34 15.98 1.60
CA LEU A 77 -14.27 15.99 0.46
C LEU A 77 -13.61 16.57 -0.80
N ALA A 78 -12.78 17.60 -0.67
CA ALA A 78 -12.02 18.15 -1.80
C ALA A 78 -11.04 17.12 -2.40
N ARG A 79 -10.40 16.31 -1.54
CA ARG A 79 -9.53 15.20 -1.95
C ARG A 79 -10.27 14.12 -2.72
N LEU A 80 -11.42 13.69 -2.19
CA LEU A 80 -12.26 12.68 -2.84
C LEU A 80 -12.72 13.17 -4.23
N ARG A 81 -13.19 14.42 -4.33
CA ARG A 81 -13.61 15.01 -5.62
C ARG A 81 -12.47 15.13 -6.63
N ALA A 82 -11.26 15.48 -6.18
CA ALA A 82 -10.11 15.54 -7.06
C ALA A 82 -9.71 14.15 -7.57
N ALA A 83 -9.73 13.13 -6.70
CA ALA A 83 -9.47 11.75 -7.09
C ALA A 83 -10.56 11.18 -8.02
N ASP A 84 -11.82 11.54 -7.79
CA ASP A 84 -12.96 11.16 -8.64
C ASP A 84 -12.81 11.74 -10.06
N ALA A 85 -12.39 13.00 -10.19
CA ALA A 85 -12.15 13.62 -11.49
C ALA A 85 -11.08 12.91 -12.34
N GLU A 86 -10.09 12.27 -11.70
CA GLU A 86 -9.07 11.47 -12.38
C GLU A 86 -9.58 10.10 -12.87
N LEU A 87 -10.58 9.55 -12.18
CA LEU A 87 -11.10 8.20 -12.38
C LEU A 87 -12.40 8.15 -13.17
N ALA A 88 -13.19 9.21 -13.16
CA ALA A 88 -14.47 9.31 -13.84
C ALA A 88 -14.64 10.71 -14.49
N PRO A 89 -13.74 11.13 -15.39
CA PRO A 89 -13.85 12.43 -16.04
C PRO A 89 -15.15 12.54 -16.84
N GLY A 90 -15.89 13.62 -16.64
CA GLY A 90 -17.19 13.85 -17.29
C GLY A 90 -18.39 13.24 -16.56
N PHE A 91 -18.19 12.55 -15.43
CA PHE A 91 -19.27 12.17 -14.52
C PHE A 91 -19.63 13.39 -13.65
N ALA A 92 -20.89 13.81 -13.66
CA ALA A 92 -21.30 15.03 -12.97
C ALA A 92 -21.29 14.82 -11.43
N ALA A 93 -20.30 15.40 -10.75
CA ALA A 93 -20.09 15.33 -9.29
C ALA A 93 -21.18 15.97 -8.41
N GLY A 94 -22.36 16.26 -8.96
CA GLY A 94 -23.52 16.80 -8.23
C GLY A 94 -24.43 15.74 -7.61
N THR A 95 -24.38 14.49 -8.08
CA THR A 95 -25.31 13.42 -7.68
C THR A 95 -24.64 12.09 -7.31
N ALA A 96 -23.36 11.88 -7.62
CA ALA A 96 -22.66 10.61 -7.45
C ALA A 96 -22.06 10.43 -6.04
N ARG A 97 -22.92 10.36 -5.00
CA ARG A 97 -22.47 9.98 -3.64
C ARG A 97 -21.69 8.66 -3.65
N THR A 98 -22.09 7.72 -4.50
CA THR A 98 -21.51 6.39 -4.61
C THR A 98 -20.03 6.37 -5.02
N GLY A 99 -19.59 7.23 -5.95
CA GLY A 99 -18.18 7.31 -6.36
C GLY A 99 -17.29 7.82 -5.22
N LEU A 100 -17.75 8.88 -4.55
CA LEU A 100 -17.04 9.44 -3.39
C LEU A 100 -17.04 8.46 -2.20
N ASP A 101 -18.13 7.73 -1.98
CA ASP A 101 -18.23 6.69 -0.95
C ASP A 101 -17.22 5.56 -1.20
N LEU A 102 -17.07 5.11 -2.46
CA LEU A 102 -16.07 4.11 -2.85
C LEU A 102 -14.64 4.62 -2.64
N LEU A 103 -14.36 5.87 -2.97
CA LEU A 103 -13.05 6.47 -2.75
C LEU A 103 -12.75 6.72 -1.27
N ALA A 104 -13.77 7.02 -0.46
CA ALA A 104 -13.65 7.12 0.98
C ALA A 104 -13.36 5.75 1.62
N ALA A 105 -14.05 4.70 1.16
CA ALA A 105 -13.80 3.33 1.61
C ALA A 105 -12.42 2.82 1.17
N TYR A 106 -12.00 3.16 -0.05
CA TYR A 106 -10.64 2.91 -0.54
C TYR A 106 -9.57 3.61 0.32
N GLN A 107 -9.77 4.90 0.61
CA GLN A 107 -8.87 5.67 1.48
C GLN A 107 -8.78 5.02 2.86
N GLU A 108 -9.92 4.65 3.46
CA GLU A 108 -9.97 3.95 4.73
C GLU A 108 -9.24 2.61 4.72
N GLU A 109 -9.42 1.82 3.65
CA GLU A 109 -8.75 0.53 3.50
C GLU A 109 -7.22 0.70 3.53
N LEU A 110 -6.70 1.71 2.83
CA LEU A 110 -5.27 1.98 2.77
C LEU A 110 -4.68 2.62 4.04
N GLU A 111 -5.52 3.22 4.89
CA GLU A 111 -5.10 3.72 6.20
C GLU A 111 -4.93 2.60 7.24
N LYS A 112 -5.42 1.38 6.96
CA LYS A 112 -5.25 0.24 7.86
C LYS A 112 -3.80 -0.22 7.93
N ARG A 113 -3.40 -0.75 9.10
CA ARG A 113 -2.04 -1.33 9.30
C ARG A 113 -1.73 -2.47 8.33
N ARG A 114 -2.76 -3.21 7.91
CA ARG A 114 -2.69 -4.32 6.95
C ARG A 114 -3.86 -4.14 5.98
N PRO A 115 -3.67 -3.37 4.89
CA PRO A 115 -4.72 -3.17 3.91
C PRO A 115 -5.02 -4.48 3.18
N ASP A 116 -6.30 -4.74 2.94
CA ASP A 116 -6.78 -5.78 2.05
C ASP A 116 -6.64 -5.32 0.59
N VAL A 117 -5.70 -5.95 -0.12
CA VAL A 117 -5.38 -5.64 -1.52
C VAL A 117 -6.57 -5.85 -2.44
N ALA A 118 -7.34 -6.92 -2.24
CA ALA A 118 -8.46 -7.26 -3.11
C ALA A 118 -9.64 -6.31 -2.90
N LEU A 119 -9.89 -5.93 -1.64
CA LEU A 119 -10.94 -4.97 -1.31
C LEU A 119 -10.60 -3.57 -1.83
N ALA A 120 -9.36 -3.10 -1.60
CA ALA A 120 -8.90 -1.83 -2.13
C ALA A 120 -8.97 -1.78 -3.68
N ALA A 121 -8.57 -2.87 -4.34
CA ALA A 121 -8.68 -2.99 -5.79
C ALA A 121 -10.13 -2.88 -6.27
N SER A 122 -11.07 -3.52 -5.55
CA SER A 122 -12.49 -3.52 -5.90
C SER A 122 -13.11 -2.13 -5.81
N TYR A 123 -12.83 -1.40 -4.73
CA TYR A 123 -13.30 -0.01 -4.61
C TYR A 123 -12.79 0.87 -5.75
N LEU A 124 -11.50 0.76 -6.07
CA LEU A 124 -10.89 1.55 -7.14
C LEU A 124 -11.41 1.16 -8.53
N ALA A 125 -11.63 -0.12 -8.79
CA ALA A 125 -12.18 -0.63 -10.04
C ALA A 125 -13.60 -0.10 -10.29
N VAL A 126 -14.48 -0.19 -9.29
CA VAL A 126 -15.88 0.26 -9.40
C VAL A 126 -15.96 1.78 -9.52
N ALA A 127 -15.08 2.52 -8.85
CA ALA A 127 -15.03 3.97 -8.94
C ALA A 127 -14.49 4.50 -10.28
N SER A 128 -13.97 3.64 -11.17
CA SER A 128 -13.24 4.09 -12.36
C SER A 128 -13.96 3.82 -13.69
N ALA A 129 -14.18 4.88 -14.45
CA ALA A 129 -14.66 4.85 -15.83
C ALA A 129 -13.52 4.81 -16.87
N VAL A 130 -12.26 4.94 -16.45
CA VAL A 130 -11.08 5.03 -17.32
C VAL A 130 -10.01 4.00 -16.92
N PRO A 131 -9.01 3.70 -17.78
CA PRO A 131 -7.98 2.72 -17.43
C PRO A 131 -7.18 3.10 -16.16
N ILE A 132 -7.00 2.16 -15.24
CA ILE A 132 -6.24 2.34 -14.00
C ILE A 132 -4.77 1.98 -14.29
N THR A 133 -4.01 2.96 -14.78
CA THR A 133 -2.56 2.79 -14.97
C THR A 133 -1.79 2.99 -13.67
N ALA A 134 -0.54 2.52 -13.61
CA ALA A 134 0.33 2.78 -12.45
C ALA A 134 0.53 4.29 -12.18
N ALA A 135 0.51 5.13 -13.23
CA ALA A 135 0.61 6.58 -13.08
C ALA A 135 -0.67 7.17 -12.45
N ARG A 136 -1.84 6.78 -12.97
CA ARG A 136 -3.14 7.21 -12.42
C ARG A 136 -3.33 6.74 -10.99
N TYR A 137 -2.97 5.50 -10.69
CA TYR A 137 -2.98 4.97 -9.32
C TYR A 137 -2.16 5.85 -8.35
N ARG A 138 -0.93 6.21 -8.71
CA ARG A 138 -0.09 7.10 -7.89
C ARG A 138 -0.71 8.47 -7.72
N GLN A 139 -1.28 9.03 -8.79
CA GLN A 139 -1.96 10.32 -8.75
C GLN A 139 -3.16 10.29 -7.79
N VAL A 140 -4.02 9.27 -7.89
CA VAL A 140 -5.17 9.08 -6.99
C VAL A 140 -4.71 8.97 -5.53
N ASN A 141 -3.70 8.15 -5.25
CA ASN A 141 -3.19 7.99 -3.89
C ASN A 141 -2.60 9.29 -3.31
N ALA A 142 -1.88 10.07 -4.13
CA ALA A 142 -1.37 11.38 -3.75
C ALA A 142 -2.51 12.37 -3.46
N LEU A 143 -3.56 12.37 -4.29
CA LEU A 143 -4.75 13.20 -4.06
C LEU A 143 -5.49 12.81 -2.78
N LEU A 144 -5.55 11.52 -2.47
CA LEU A 144 -6.18 10.99 -1.26
C LEU A 144 -5.26 11.00 -0.02
N CYS A 145 -4.01 11.43 -0.17
CA CYS A 145 -3.01 11.48 0.90
C CYS A 145 -2.75 10.12 1.57
N VAL A 146 -2.85 9.03 0.81
CA VAL A 146 -2.57 7.66 1.27
C VAL A 146 -1.36 7.08 0.55
N SER A 147 -0.64 6.18 1.22
CA SER A 147 0.56 5.56 0.67
C SER A 147 0.64 4.10 1.07
N THR A 148 1.22 3.27 0.20
CA THR A 148 1.51 1.86 0.48
C THR A 148 2.92 1.52 -0.03
N THR A 149 3.39 0.30 0.21
CA THR A 149 4.65 -0.17 -0.37
C THR A 149 4.51 -0.32 -1.89
N ARG A 150 5.63 -0.24 -2.62
CA ARG A 150 5.63 -0.42 -4.09
C ARG A 150 4.99 -1.74 -4.52
N THR A 151 5.21 -2.82 -3.77
CA THR A 151 4.61 -4.14 -4.02
C THR A 151 3.09 -4.12 -3.87
N ILE A 152 2.57 -3.56 -2.77
CA ILE A 152 1.13 -3.45 -2.53
C ILE A 152 0.48 -2.54 -3.58
N ALA A 153 1.09 -1.39 -3.87
CA ALA A 153 0.63 -0.46 -4.89
C ALA A 153 0.49 -1.12 -6.27
N HIS A 154 1.50 -1.90 -6.67
CA HIS A 154 1.47 -2.61 -7.95
C HIS A 154 0.38 -3.69 -7.98
N ALA A 155 0.22 -4.45 -6.88
CA ALA A 155 -0.80 -5.48 -6.76
C ALA A 155 -2.22 -4.89 -6.87
N ILE A 156 -2.51 -3.80 -6.14
CA ILE A 156 -3.81 -3.12 -6.17
C ILE A 156 -4.09 -2.58 -7.57
N ALA A 157 -3.16 -1.83 -8.17
CA ALA A 157 -3.38 -1.23 -9.49
C ALA A 157 -3.67 -2.28 -10.58
N THR A 158 -2.93 -3.38 -10.56
CA THR A 158 -3.09 -4.48 -11.51
C THR A 158 -4.42 -5.19 -11.34
N ALA A 159 -4.79 -5.52 -10.09
CA ALA A 159 -6.06 -6.17 -9.79
C ALA A 159 -7.26 -5.26 -10.10
N ALA A 160 -7.17 -3.97 -9.78
CA ALA A 160 -8.24 -3.01 -10.03
C ALA A 160 -8.51 -2.85 -11.54
N GLU A 161 -7.47 -2.72 -12.37
CA GLU A 161 -7.66 -2.63 -13.82
C GLU A 161 -8.24 -3.90 -14.42
N ALA A 162 -7.78 -5.07 -13.96
CA ALA A 162 -8.35 -6.35 -14.40
C ALA A 162 -9.85 -6.46 -14.07
N GLN A 163 -10.25 -6.06 -12.86
CA GLN A 163 -11.66 -6.04 -12.44
C GLN A 163 -12.49 -5.03 -13.24
N ARG A 164 -11.97 -3.81 -13.46
CA ARG A 164 -12.64 -2.78 -14.27
C ARG A 164 -12.90 -3.28 -15.69
N GLN A 165 -11.92 -3.94 -16.31
CA GLN A 165 -12.07 -4.51 -17.65
C GLN A 165 -13.11 -5.64 -17.70
N GLN A 166 -13.27 -6.42 -16.63
CA GLN A 166 -14.29 -7.47 -16.57
C GLN A 166 -15.70 -6.88 -16.52
N MET A 167 -15.90 -5.77 -15.79
CA MET A 167 -17.21 -5.10 -15.69
C MET A 167 -17.58 -4.31 -16.95
N ALA A 168 -16.60 -3.93 -17.76
CA ALA A 168 -16.81 -3.20 -19.01
C ALA A 168 -17.15 -4.08 -20.22
N ARG A 169 -17.20 -5.41 -20.03
CA ARG A 169 -17.59 -6.41 -21.04
C ARG A 169 -19.06 -6.74 -20.91
#